data_AF-A0A8T4I4I8-F1
#
_entry.id   AF-A0A8T4I4I8-F1
#
_cell.length_a   1.000
_cell.length_b   1.000
_cell.length_c   1.000
_cell.angle_alpha   90.00
_cell.angle_beta   90.00
_cell.angle_gamma   90.00
#
_symmetry.space_group_name_H-M   'P 1'
#
loop_
_entity.id
_entity.type
_entity.pdbx_description
1 polymer ?
#
loop_
_entity_poly.entity_id
_entity_poly.type
_entity_poly.pdbx_seq_one_letter_code
_entity_poly.pdbx_strand_id
1 'polypeptide(L)' 'FTFADASASAQPERIGIRWLDAAGAELSVTWSLTSSAASASWHRVSVAGVAPVGTTRAQVLLSSTVAGAGAVHYWE' A
#
# COMPACT_ATOMS: atom_id res chain seq x y z
N PHE A 1 9.49 2.13 8.38
CA PHE A 1 8.87 0.80 8.50
C PHE A 1 8.72 0.22 7.11
N THR A 2 8.92 -1.08 6.96
CA THR A 2 8.84 -1.79 5.67
C THR A 2 7.80 -2.89 5.83
N PHE A 3 7.02 -3.14 4.79
CA PHE A 3 6.12 -4.29 4.70
C PHE A 3 6.73 -5.28 3.71
N ALA A 4 6.22 -6.50 3.67
CA ALA A 4 6.50 -7.46 2.60
C ALA A 4 5.22 -7.81 1.84
N ASP A 5 5.41 -8.12 0.57
CA ASP A 5 4.37 -8.45 -0.39
C ASP A 5 4.83 -9.58 -1.33
N ALA A 6 3.89 -10.25 -2.00
CA ALA A 6 4.14 -11.33 -2.95
C ALA A 6 3.48 -11.10 -4.33
N SER A 7 3.52 -9.85 -4.83
CA SER A 7 2.90 -9.48 -6.10
C SER A 7 3.38 -10.24 -7.33
N ALA A 8 2.42 -10.41 -8.23
CA ALA A 8 2.60 -11.01 -9.54
C ALA A 8 2.04 -10.08 -10.62
N SER A 9 2.35 -10.34 -11.88
CA SER A 9 1.83 -9.56 -13.01
C SER A 9 0.31 -9.60 -13.15
N ALA A 10 -0.32 -10.69 -12.70
CA ALA A 10 -1.78 -10.83 -12.63
C ALA A 10 -2.40 -10.19 -11.37
N GLN A 11 -1.55 -9.71 -10.45
CA GLN A 11 -1.87 -9.22 -9.11
C GLN A 11 -0.94 -8.04 -8.74
N PRO A 12 -0.98 -6.90 -9.45
CA PRO A 12 -0.17 -5.74 -9.09
C PRO A 12 -0.60 -5.15 -7.75
N GLU A 13 0.38 -4.83 -6.91
CA GLU A 13 0.19 -4.44 -5.52
C GLU A 13 0.97 -3.16 -5.17
N ARG A 14 0.47 -2.43 -4.17
CA ARG A 14 1.14 -1.26 -3.60
C ARG A 14 0.70 -1.01 -2.16
N ILE A 15 1.56 -0.33 -1.42
CA ILE A 15 1.26 0.16 -0.08
C ILE A 15 1.14 1.69 -0.08
N GLY A 16 0.39 2.24 0.87
CA GLY A 16 0.19 3.67 1.00
C GLY A 16 0.12 4.16 2.44
N ILE A 17 0.37 5.47 2.61
CA ILE A 17 0.09 6.21 3.85
C ILE A 17 -1.08 7.12 3.58
N ARG A 18 -2.21 6.86 4.22
CA ARG A 18 -3.38 7.73 4.25
C ARG A 18 -3.25 8.71 5.40
N TRP A 19 -3.19 9.99 5.06
CA TRP A 19 -3.10 11.08 6.02
C TRP A 19 -4.49 11.56 6.38
N LEU A 20 -4.81 11.56 7.66
CA LEU A 20 -6.13 11.88 8.19
C LEU A 20 -6.06 13.06 9.17
N ASP A 21 -7.11 13.88 9.18
CA ASP A 21 -7.30 14.92 10.19
C ASP A 21 -7.83 14.33 11.53
N ALA A 22 -8.09 15.22 12.50
CA ALA A 22 -8.57 14.81 13.83
C ALA A 22 -9.99 14.18 13.80
N ALA A 23 -10.82 14.56 12.82
CA ALA A 23 -12.15 14.02 12.61
C ALA A 23 -12.12 12.68 11.84
N GLY A 24 -10.97 12.30 11.29
CA GLY A 24 -10.80 11.10 10.46
C GLY A 24 -11.09 11.32 8.98
N ALA A 25 -11.19 12.56 8.51
CA ALA A 25 -11.29 12.87 7.10
C ALA A 25 -9.93 12.71 6.41
N GLU A 26 -9.94 12.18 5.18
CA GLU A 26 -8.72 12.03 4.37
C GLU A 26 -8.28 13.38 3.81
N LEU A 27 -7.01 13.70 4.07
CA LEU A 27 -6.34 14.87 3.51
C LEU A 27 -5.62 14.51 2.21
N SER A 28 -4.91 13.37 2.19
CA SER A 28 -4.27 12.81 0.99
C SER A 28 -3.78 11.38 1.24
N VAL A 29 -3.31 10.73 0.17
CA VAL A 29 -2.60 9.45 0.24
C VAL A 29 -1.24 9.56 -0.45
N THR A 30 -0.18 9.13 0.22
CA THR A 30 1.13 8.89 -0.40
C THR A 30 1.24 7.41 -0.77
N TRP A 31 1.36 7.10 -2.06
CA TRP A 31 1.50 5.72 -2.55
C TRP A 31 2.96 5.35 -2.83
N SER A 32 3.31 4.08 -2.65
CA SER A 32 4.49 3.49 -3.28
C SER A 32 4.31 3.42 -4.80
N LEU A 33 5.39 3.14 -5.52
CA LEU A 33 5.28 2.59 -6.86
C LEU A 33 4.46 1.29 -6.82
N THR A 34 3.72 1.02 -7.90
CA THR A 34 3.03 -0.26 -8.06
C THR A 34 4.06 -1.33 -8.39
N SER A 35 4.14 -2.36 -7.56
CA SER A 35 4.88 -3.59 -7.85
C SER A 35 4.03 -4.44 -8.80
N SER A 36 4.47 -4.58 -10.05
CA SER A 36 3.78 -5.39 -11.07
C SER A 36 4.53 -6.67 -11.46
N ALA A 37 5.68 -6.96 -10.85
CA ALA A 37 6.33 -8.26 -10.91
C ALA A 37 7.53 -8.30 -9.95
N ALA A 38 7.66 -9.36 -9.16
CA ALA A 38 8.99 -9.83 -8.75
C ALA A 38 9.05 -11.36 -8.71
N SER A 39 8.08 -12.00 -8.07
CA SER A 39 7.95 -13.45 -7.93
C SER A 39 6.72 -13.73 -7.05
N ALA A 40 6.17 -14.94 -7.05
CA ALA A 40 5.35 -15.43 -5.93
C ALA A 40 6.15 -15.50 -4.59
N SER A 41 7.42 -15.08 -4.59
CA SER A 41 8.29 -14.95 -3.42
C SER A 41 8.15 -13.57 -2.77
N TRP A 42 8.21 -13.59 -1.45
CA TRP A 42 8.21 -12.40 -0.61
C TRP A 42 9.31 -11.41 -0.96
N HIS A 43 8.93 -10.15 -1.10
CA HIS A 43 9.85 -9.04 -1.28
C HIS A 43 9.42 -7.84 -0.44
N ARG A 44 10.39 -6.99 -0.08
CA ARG A 44 10.11 -5.81 0.74
C ARG A 44 9.52 -4.68 -0.09
N VAL A 45 8.51 -4.03 0.47
CA VAL A 45 7.88 -2.81 -0.04
C VAL A 45 7.92 -1.73 1.04
N SER A 46 8.13 -0.48 0.62
CA SER A 46 8.20 0.66 1.52
C SER A 46 7.71 1.92 0.83
N VAL A 47 7.07 2.80 1.60
CA VAL A 47 6.68 4.14 1.17
C VAL A 47 7.05 5.12 2.28
N ALA A 48 7.49 6.30 1.86
CA ALA A 48 7.74 7.42 2.75
C ALA A 48 7.13 8.68 2.13
N GLY A 49 6.61 9.56 2.98
CA GLY A 49 6.00 10.81 2.56
C GLY A 49 5.98 11.80 3.72
N VAL A 50 5.99 13.08 3.39
CA VAL A 50 5.80 14.15 4.37
C VAL A 50 4.29 14.28 4.63
N ALA A 51 3.91 14.31 5.91
CA ALA A 51 2.53 14.53 6.31
C ALA A 51 2.08 15.95 5.89
N PRO A 52 0.93 16.11 5.22
CA PRO A 52 0.34 17.41 4.96
C PRO A 52 -0.01 18.17 6.24
N VAL A 53 -0.17 19.49 6.13
CA VAL A 53 -0.68 20.33 7.23
C VAL A 53 -2.05 19.82 7.70
N GLY A 54 -2.28 19.83 9.02
CA GLY A 54 -3.53 19.37 9.62
C GLY A 54 -3.62 17.86 9.84
N THR A 55 -2.62 17.08 9.42
CA THR A 55 -2.56 15.65 9.70
C THR A 55 -2.41 15.40 11.20
N THR A 56 -3.26 14.52 11.74
CA THR A 56 -3.15 14.05 13.13
C THR A 56 -3.04 12.54 13.24
N ARG A 57 -3.34 11.81 12.15
CA ARG A 57 -3.29 10.35 12.11
C ARG A 57 -2.73 9.89 10.76
N ALA A 58 -1.96 8.80 10.81
CA ALA A 58 -1.49 8.08 9.63
C ALA A 58 -2.10 6.68 9.65
N GLN A 59 -2.69 6.27 8.53
CA GLN A 59 -3.24 4.93 8.33
C GLN A 59 -2.47 4.24 7.20
N VAL A 60 -2.05 3.00 7.45
CA VAL A 60 -1.44 2.15 6.42
C VAL A 60 -2.53 1.63 5.51
N LEU A 61 -2.33 1.74 4.19
CA LEU A 61 -3.18 1.16 3.18
C LEU A 61 -2.44 0.07 2.41
N LEU A 62 -3.18 -0.98 2.07
CA LEU A 62 -2.77 -2.07 1.20
C LEU A 62 -3.72 -2.07 0.01
N SER A 63 -3.20 -2.15 -1.21
CA SER A 63 -4.02 -2.11 -2.43
C SER A 63 -3.49 -3.13 -3.43
N SER A 64 -4.40 -3.99 -3.89
CA SER A 64 -4.14 -5.00 -4.92
C SER A 64 -5.20 -4.89 -6.01
N THR A 65 -4.81 -5.14 -7.27
CA THR A 65 -5.78 -5.28 -8.37
C THR A 65 -5.68 -6.69 -8.93
N VAL A 66 -6.79 -7.44 -8.92
CA VAL A 66 -6.80 -8.86 -9.32
C VAL A 66 -7.29 -9.03 -10.75
N ALA A 67 -6.57 -9.83 -11.55
CA ALA A 67 -7.00 -10.16 -12.92
C ALA A 67 -8.03 -11.31 -13.00
N GLY A 68 -8.34 -11.99 -11.88
CA GLY A 68 -9.27 -13.12 -11.84
C GLY A 68 -9.84 -13.40 -10.45
N ALA A 69 -10.86 -14.25 -10.38
CA ALA A 69 -11.49 -14.65 -9.12
C ALA A 69 -10.59 -15.60 -8.30
N GLY A 70 -10.77 -15.62 -6.97
CA GLY A 70 -10.08 -16.57 -6.08
C GLY A 70 -8.63 -16.21 -5.76
N ALA A 71 -8.22 -14.96 -5.98
CA ALA A 71 -6.90 -14.48 -5.60
C ALA A 71 -6.76 -14.33 -4.08
N VAL A 72 -5.61 -14.76 -3.55
CA VAL A 72 -5.23 -14.58 -2.15
C VAL A 72 -4.05 -13.61 -2.10
N HIS A 73 -4.15 -12.60 -1.23
CA HIS A 73 -3.11 -11.61 -1.01
C HIS A 73 -2.42 -11.87 0.32
N TYR A 74 -1.09 -11.75 0.34
CA TYR A 74 -0.27 -11.97 1.52
C TYR A 74 0.54 -10.71 1.83
N TRP A 75 0.45 -10.24 3.07
CA TRP A 75 1.12 -9.03 3.55
C TRP A 75 1.63 -9.26 4.97
N GLU A 76 2.83 -8.77 5.28
CA GLU A 76 3.37 -8.71 6.66
C GLU A 76 4.16 -7.43 6.94
#